data_AF-A0A7S1RI12-F1
#
_entry.id   AF-A0A7S1RI12-F1
#
_cell.length_a   1.000
_cell.length_b   1.000
_cell.length_c   1.000
_cell.angle_alpha   90.00
_cell.angle_beta   90.00
_cell.angle_gamma   90.00
#
_symmetry.space_group_name_H-M   'P 1'
#
loop_
_entity.id
_entity.type
_entity.pdbx_description
1 polymer ?
#
loop_
_entity_poly.entity_id
_entity_poly.type
_entity_poly.pdbx_seq_one_letter_code
_entity_poly.pdbx_strand_id
1 'polypeptide(L)'
;MVFLLLSAKEISNSMPGASYMPARTGTPSHGAVLAQEAPGSWMRRLKRKLHSGEAPAWSLDGIGRRFKVWSMLVVAVPKFLLGLAVAYTGGVYIIKSESEETMVMSTLAVVFIAEIDDILYLAFTSSVMRQSLETTPAVEVELSNAKRLALWFASGMLAPLVIAGATAFIMWHTRQVECVGAMWTTQDIRNELLDAFQSLLFM
;
A
#
# COMPACT_ATOMS: atom_id res chain seq x y z
N MET A 1 -1.51 10.34 -13.69
CA MET A 1 -2.05 8.96 -13.89
C MET A 1 -2.09 8.52 -15.36
N VAL A 2 -2.59 9.32 -16.32
CA VAL A 2 -2.68 8.93 -17.76
C VAL A 2 -1.31 8.76 -18.44
N PHE A 3 -0.28 9.51 -18.02
CA PHE A 3 1.07 9.39 -18.58
C PHE A 3 1.79 8.08 -18.20
N LEU A 4 1.43 7.45 -17.07
CA LEU A 4 2.01 6.16 -16.67
C LEU A 4 1.46 4.99 -17.50
N LEU A 5 0.23 5.10 -18.02
CA LEU A 5 -0.36 4.07 -18.87
C LEU A 5 0.24 4.03 -20.28
N LEU A 6 0.76 5.16 -20.79
CA LEU A 6 1.43 5.21 -22.09
C LEU A 6 2.85 4.61 -22.02
N SER A 7 3.59 4.87 -20.94
CA SER A 7 4.95 4.32 -20.76
C SER A 7 4.98 2.79 -20.57
N ALA A 8 3.96 2.22 -19.92
CA ALA A 8 3.86 0.77 -19.75
C ALA A 8 3.64 0.02 -21.09
N LYS A 9 3.04 0.67 -22.09
CA LYS A 9 2.72 0.04 -23.38
C LYS A 9 3.94 -0.04 -24.30
N GLU A 10 4.95 0.81 -24.10
CA GLU A 10 6.12 0.89 -24.97
C GLU A 10 7.26 -0.05 -24.52
N ILE A 11 7.33 -0.35 -23.21
CA ILE A 11 8.32 -1.30 -22.66
C ILE A 11 7.97 -2.76 -23.03
N SER A 12 6.70 -3.06 -23.30
CA SER A 12 6.24 -4.40 -23.74
C SER A 12 6.81 -4.85 -25.10
N ASN A 13 7.31 -3.95 -25.94
CA ASN A 13 7.71 -4.28 -27.31
C ASN A 13 9.22 -4.52 -27.50
N SER A 14 10.04 -4.46 -26.45
CA SER A 14 11.51 -4.52 -26.58
C SER A 14 12.21 -5.69 -25.88
N MET A 15 11.49 -6.67 -25.33
CA MET A 15 12.15 -7.87 -24.80
C MET A 15 12.47 -8.86 -25.95
N PRO A 16 13.77 -9.07 -26.29
CA PRO A 16 14.16 -10.16 -27.18
C PRO A 16 13.69 -11.47 -26.55
N GLY A 17 12.99 -12.28 -27.36
CA GLY A 17 12.28 -13.48 -26.94
C GLY A 17 13.07 -14.30 -25.92
N ALA A 18 12.68 -14.18 -24.65
CA ALA A 18 13.07 -15.12 -23.62
C ALA A 18 12.59 -16.48 -24.09
N SER A 19 13.52 -17.31 -24.57
CA SER A 19 13.25 -18.72 -24.83
C SER A 19 12.78 -19.32 -23.52
N TYR A 20 11.46 -19.51 -23.42
CA TYR A 20 10.86 -20.30 -22.36
C TYR A 20 11.53 -21.67 -22.40
N MET A 21 12.35 -21.96 -21.39
CA MET A 21 12.79 -23.34 -21.20
C MET A 21 11.52 -24.18 -21.04
N PRO A 22 11.29 -25.17 -21.91
CA PRO A 22 10.15 -26.06 -21.75
C PRO A 22 10.28 -26.73 -20.39
N ALA A 23 9.21 -26.64 -19.60
CA ALA A 23 9.13 -27.28 -18.29
C ALA A 23 9.56 -28.75 -18.42
N ARG A 24 10.53 -29.14 -17.57
CA ARG A 24 11.11 -30.47 -17.51
C ARG A 24 9.98 -31.51 -17.49
N THR A 25 9.93 -32.37 -18.50
CA THR A 25 8.84 -33.31 -18.83
C THR A 25 8.73 -34.52 -17.88
N GLY A 26 8.87 -34.27 -16.57
CA GLY A 26 8.78 -35.29 -15.51
C GLY A 26 7.64 -35.06 -14.51
N THR A 27 6.83 -34.01 -14.69
CA THR A 27 5.64 -33.76 -13.88
C THR A 27 4.38 -34.25 -14.62
N PRO A 28 3.43 -34.91 -13.93
CA PRO A 28 2.26 -35.53 -14.55
C PRO A 28 1.48 -34.52 -15.40
N SER A 29 1.34 -34.83 -16.68
CA SER A 29 0.87 -33.96 -17.76
C SER A 29 -0.64 -33.73 -17.80
N HIS A 30 -1.30 -33.61 -16.65
CA HIS A 30 -2.72 -33.26 -16.60
C HIS A 30 -2.89 -31.82 -16.16
N GLY A 31 -2.76 -30.92 -17.13
CA GLY A 31 -3.16 -29.53 -17.00
C GLY A 31 -4.63 -29.44 -16.58
N ALA A 32 -4.88 -28.76 -15.47
CA ALA A 32 -6.20 -28.62 -14.85
C ALA A 32 -7.15 -27.68 -15.60
N VAL A 33 -6.75 -27.09 -16.74
CA VAL A 33 -7.45 -25.92 -17.30
C VAL A 33 -8.16 -26.19 -18.64
N LEU A 34 -8.01 -27.38 -19.26
CA LEU A 34 -8.69 -27.68 -20.54
C LEU A 34 -9.38 -29.06 -20.57
N ALA A 35 -9.93 -29.52 -19.43
CA ALA A 35 -10.82 -30.69 -19.40
C ALA A 35 -12.30 -30.30 -19.36
N GLN A 36 -12.64 -29.12 -19.89
CA GLN A 36 -14.01 -28.70 -20.09
C GLN A 36 -14.51 -29.35 -21.39
N GLU A 37 -15.56 -30.16 -21.25
CA GLU A 37 -16.47 -30.62 -22.31
C GLU A 37 -16.14 -31.94 -23.05
N ALA A 38 -15.86 -33.01 -22.31
CA ALA A 38 -16.31 -34.33 -22.77
C ALA A 38 -17.66 -34.66 -22.09
N PRO A 39 -18.67 -35.19 -22.80
CA PRO A 39 -19.95 -35.63 -22.21
C PRO A 39 -19.73 -36.88 -21.33
N GLY A 40 -19.15 -36.64 -20.16
CA GLY A 40 -18.80 -37.66 -19.19
C GLY A 40 -19.97 -37.94 -18.26
N SER A 41 -20.43 -39.19 -18.30
CA SER A 41 -21.36 -39.83 -17.36
C SER A 41 -21.38 -39.20 -15.96
N TRP A 42 -22.58 -38.87 -15.48
CA TRP A 42 -22.92 -38.44 -14.12
C TRP A 42 -22.06 -39.13 -13.04
N MET A 43 -21.82 -40.44 -13.18
CA MET A 43 -21.09 -41.22 -12.18
C MET A 43 -19.65 -40.73 -11.97
N ARG A 44 -19.02 -40.15 -12.99
CA ARG A 44 -17.68 -39.55 -12.87
C ARG A 44 -17.71 -38.24 -12.08
N ARG A 45 -18.80 -37.45 -12.12
CA ARG A 45 -18.95 -36.23 -11.29
C ARG A 45 -19.12 -36.59 -9.81
N LEU A 46 -19.89 -37.63 -9.51
CA LEU A 46 -20.08 -38.08 -8.12
C LEU A 46 -18.80 -38.64 -7.52
N LYS A 47 -18.04 -39.45 -8.29
CA LYS A 47 -16.77 -40.03 -7.84
C LYS A 47 -15.67 -38.96 -7.65
N ARG A 48 -15.73 -37.85 -8.40
CA ARG A 48 -14.82 -36.70 -8.25
C ARG A 48 -15.11 -35.89 -6.98
N LYS A 49 -16.38 -35.80 -6.55
CA LYS A 49 -16.74 -35.20 -5.26
C LYS A 49 -16.26 -36.03 -4.06
N LEU A 50 -16.25 -37.35 -4.19
CA LEU A 50 -15.81 -38.24 -3.10
C LEU A 50 -14.28 -38.30 -2.94
N HIS A 51 -13.52 -38.07 -4.02
CA HIS A 51 -12.06 -38.03 -4.03
C HIS A 51 -11.48 -36.62 -4.20
N SER A 52 -12.28 -35.58 -4.03
CA SER A 52 -11.76 -34.24 -3.79
C SER A 52 -11.21 -34.19 -2.37
N GLY A 53 -10.16 -34.97 -2.12
CA GLY A 53 -9.31 -34.78 -0.96
C GLY A 53 -8.82 -33.35 -1.06
N GLU A 54 -9.28 -32.51 -0.14
CA GLU A 54 -8.91 -31.11 -0.07
C GLU A 54 -7.39 -31.05 -0.07
N ALA A 55 -6.81 -30.55 -1.17
CA ALA A 55 -5.39 -30.27 -1.19
C ALA A 55 -5.12 -29.38 0.03
N PRO A 56 -4.14 -29.73 0.88
CA PRO A 56 -3.95 -29.05 2.16
C PRO A 56 -3.87 -27.55 1.89
N ALA A 57 -4.85 -26.82 2.45
CA ALA A 57 -4.90 -25.37 2.32
C ALA A 57 -3.55 -24.83 2.78
N TRP A 58 -2.92 -24.00 1.95
CA TRP A 58 -1.61 -23.46 2.24
C TRP A 58 -1.69 -22.65 3.53
N SER A 59 -1.23 -23.23 4.63
CA SER A 59 -1.24 -22.61 5.95
C SER A 59 0.13 -22.01 6.24
N LEU A 60 0.13 -20.76 6.69
CA LEU A 60 1.32 -20.05 7.17
C LEU A 60 1.65 -20.38 8.64
N ASP A 61 1.17 -21.51 9.17
CA ASP A 61 1.31 -21.87 10.59
C ASP A 61 2.73 -22.26 11.00
N GLY A 62 3.66 -22.43 10.05
CA GLY A 62 5.07 -22.71 10.34
C GLY A 62 5.88 -21.51 10.85
N ILE A 63 5.38 -20.27 10.67
CA ILE A 63 6.15 -19.07 11.06
C ILE A 63 5.83 -18.67 12.49
N GLY A 64 6.86 -18.67 13.34
CA GLY A 64 6.76 -18.24 14.74
C GLY A 64 6.29 -16.78 14.88
N ARG A 65 5.43 -16.51 15.86
CA ARG A 65 4.86 -15.17 16.13
C ARG A 65 5.94 -14.08 16.29
N ARG A 66 7.07 -14.43 16.92
CA ARG A 66 8.21 -13.52 17.11
C ARG A 66 8.79 -13.06 15.78
N PHE A 67 8.94 -13.98 14.82
CA PHE A 67 9.44 -13.65 13.48
C PHE A 67 8.46 -12.75 12.73
N LYS A 68 7.14 -12.98 12.85
CA LYS A 68 6.12 -12.11 12.23
C LYS A 68 6.22 -10.68 12.76
N VAL A 69 6.29 -10.51 14.08
CA VAL A 69 6.41 -9.17 14.71
C VAL A 69 7.73 -8.53 14.34
N TRP A 70 8.84 -9.27 14.37
CA TRP A 70 10.15 -8.73 14.00
C TRP A 70 10.20 -8.30 12.54
N SER A 71 9.71 -9.13 11.62
CA SER A 71 9.61 -8.78 10.19
C SER A 71 8.71 -7.57 9.97
N MET A 72 7.59 -7.48 10.69
CA MET A 72 6.71 -6.32 10.61
C MET A 72 7.39 -5.05 11.13
N LEU A 73 8.12 -5.13 12.24
CA LEU A 73 8.84 -3.99 12.81
C LEU A 73 9.97 -3.52 11.88
N VAL A 74 10.81 -4.45 11.41
CA VAL A 74 11.97 -4.15 10.55
C VAL A 74 11.54 -3.54 9.21
N VAL A 75 10.35 -3.84 8.69
CA VAL A 75 9.86 -3.26 7.43
C VAL A 75 8.99 -2.03 7.66
N ALA A 76 8.05 -2.08 8.61
CA ALA A 76 7.08 -1.01 8.81
C ALA A 76 7.68 0.20 9.51
N VAL A 77 8.56 0.01 10.50
CA VAL A 77 9.17 1.13 11.24
C VAL A 77 10.01 2.03 10.34
N PRO A 78 10.96 1.54 9.52
CA PRO A 78 11.73 2.44 8.65
C PRO A 78 10.85 3.14 7.61
N LYS A 79 9.84 2.46 7.03
CA LYS A 79 8.88 3.12 6.12
C LYS A 79 8.09 4.22 6.83
N PHE A 80 7.64 3.96 8.06
CA PHE A 80 6.93 4.94 8.88
C PHE A 80 7.83 6.13 9.25
N LEU A 81 9.07 5.88 9.66
CA LEU A 81 10.05 6.93 9.99
C LEU A 81 10.39 7.79 8.78
N LEU A 82 10.55 7.19 7.59
CA LEU A 82 10.75 7.94 6.35
C LEU A 82 9.55 8.82 6.04
N GLY A 83 8.32 8.30 6.15
CA GLY A 83 7.11 9.10 5.96
C GLY A 83 7.01 10.27 6.95
N LEU A 84 7.35 10.04 8.22
CA LEU A 84 7.34 11.07 9.25
C LEU A 84 8.44 12.13 9.03
N ALA A 85 9.63 11.71 8.60
CA ALA A 85 10.72 12.62 8.24
C ALA A 85 10.36 13.50 7.04
N VAL A 86 9.82 12.91 5.97
CA VAL A 86 9.38 13.63 4.77
C VAL A 86 8.25 14.60 5.10
N ALA A 87 7.27 14.19 5.91
CA ALA A 87 6.19 15.06 6.37
C ALA A 87 6.71 16.24 7.21
N TYR A 88 7.67 15.99 8.11
CA TYR A 88 8.29 17.04 8.92
C TYR A 88 9.08 18.03 8.07
N THR A 89 9.99 17.54 7.23
CA THR A 89 10.79 18.42 6.36
C THR A 89 9.91 19.17 5.38
N GLY A 90 8.92 18.50 4.77
CA GLY A 90 7.98 19.10 3.84
C GLY A 90 7.16 20.22 4.49
N GLY A 91 6.66 19.99 5.70
CA GLY A 91 5.94 21.02 6.46
C GLY A 91 6.82 22.25 6.75
N VAL A 92 8.07 22.05 7.16
CA VAL A 92 9.00 23.15 7.42
C VAL A 92 9.32 23.93 6.14
N TYR A 93 9.48 23.27 4.99
CA TYR A 93 9.73 23.94 3.72
C TYR A 93 8.53 24.78 3.25
N ILE A 94 7.30 24.27 3.44
CA ILE A 94 6.07 24.99 3.08
C ILE A 94 5.91 26.25 3.94
N ILE A 95 6.20 26.18 5.24
CA ILE A 95 6.06 27.35 6.14
C ILE A 95 7.09 28.43 5.80
N LYS A 96 8.29 28.05 5.35
CA LYS A 96 9.38 28.99 5.03
C LYS A 96 9.29 29.65 3.65
N SER A 97 8.37 29.25 2.78
CA SER A 97 8.29 29.84 1.44
C SER A 97 7.66 31.23 1.48
N GLU A 98 8.40 32.25 1.05
CA GLU A 98 7.93 33.64 0.97
C GLU A 98 6.99 33.89 -0.23
N SER A 99 7.08 33.07 -1.28
CA SER A 99 6.25 33.18 -2.49
C SER A 99 5.40 31.94 -2.74
N GLU A 100 4.20 32.17 -3.27
CA GLU A 100 3.23 31.12 -3.62
C GLU A 100 3.81 30.12 -4.62
N GLU A 101 4.58 30.59 -5.61
CA GLU A 101 5.23 29.71 -6.59
C GLU A 101 6.23 28.75 -5.94
N THR A 102 7.01 29.24 -4.97
CA THR A 102 7.98 28.43 -4.23
C THR A 102 7.27 27.41 -3.33
N MET A 103 6.13 27.80 -2.76
CA MET A 103 5.29 26.91 -1.96
C MET A 103 4.77 25.74 -2.81
N VAL A 104 4.23 26.03 -4.00
CA VAL A 104 3.73 25.00 -4.93
C VAL A 104 4.87 24.09 -5.39
N MET A 105 6.05 24.63 -5.76
CA MET A 105 7.19 23.79 -6.13
C MET A 105 7.68 22.89 -4.98
N SER A 106 7.69 23.40 -3.75
CA SER A 106 8.11 22.62 -2.58
C SER A 106 7.13 21.49 -2.26
N THR A 107 5.82 21.75 -2.34
CA THR A 107 4.79 20.70 -2.16
C THR A 107 4.92 19.59 -3.21
N LEU A 108 5.12 19.95 -4.48
CA LEU A 108 5.32 18.97 -5.55
C LEU A 108 6.56 18.11 -5.33
N ALA A 109 7.66 18.71 -4.87
CA ALA A 109 8.88 17.97 -4.54
C ALA A 109 8.65 16.95 -3.41
N VAL A 110 7.90 17.32 -2.37
CA VAL A 110 7.54 16.43 -1.26
C VAL A 110 6.66 15.27 -1.73
N VAL A 111 5.67 15.54 -2.59
CA VAL A 111 4.84 14.50 -3.21
C VAL A 111 5.69 13.54 -4.04
N PHE A 112 6.62 14.06 -4.84
CA PHE A 112 7.51 13.22 -5.63
C PHE A 112 8.41 12.31 -4.76
N ILE A 113 8.93 12.84 -3.64
CA ILE A 113 9.69 12.04 -2.67
C ILE A 113 8.79 10.98 -2.02
N ALA A 114 7.53 11.30 -1.75
CA ALA A 114 6.58 10.33 -1.21
C ALA A 114 6.24 9.21 -2.20
N GLU A 115 6.26 9.48 -3.51
CA GLU A 115 6.00 8.48 -4.56
C GLU A 115 7.25 7.67 -4.97
N ILE A 116 8.45 8.13 -4.59
CA ILE A 116 9.70 7.48 -5.01
C ILE A 116 9.83 6.07 -4.44
N ASP A 117 9.24 5.80 -3.28
CA ASP A 117 9.32 4.49 -2.64
C ASP A 117 8.57 3.42 -3.44
N ASP A 118 7.42 3.77 -4.00
CA ASP A 118 6.65 2.93 -4.91
C ASP A 118 7.41 2.70 -6.21
N ILE A 119 8.03 3.74 -6.78
CA ILE A 119 8.87 3.60 -7.99
C ILE A 119 10.06 2.66 -7.73
N LEU A 120 10.74 2.81 -6.59
CA LEU A 120 11.85 1.94 -6.21
C LEU A 120 11.39 0.51 -5.96
N TYR A 121 10.24 0.32 -5.32
CA TYR A 121 9.62 -1.00 -5.20
C TYR A 121 9.35 -1.60 -6.59
N LEU A 122 8.86 -0.80 -7.53
CA LEU A 122 8.64 -1.27 -8.90
C LEU A 122 9.93 -1.61 -9.65
N ALA A 123 11.01 -0.88 -9.42
CA ALA A 123 12.30 -1.12 -10.06
C ALA A 123 13.04 -2.33 -9.49
N PHE A 124 13.01 -2.52 -8.16
CA PHE A 124 13.73 -3.62 -7.50
C PHE A 124 12.96 -4.94 -7.47
N THR A 125 11.65 -4.92 -7.64
CA THR A 125 10.85 -6.16 -7.70
C THR A 125 10.87 -6.72 -9.12
N SER A 126 11.61 -7.82 -9.32
CA SER A 126 11.65 -8.52 -10.62
C SER A 126 10.25 -8.93 -11.09
N SER A 127 10.03 -8.94 -12.41
CA SER A 127 8.75 -9.36 -13.03
C SER A 127 8.36 -10.77 -12.63
N VAL A 128 9.32 -11.68 -12.47
CA VAL A 128 9.10 -13.06 -12.01
C VAL A 128 8.55 -13.09 -10.58
N MET A 129 9.09 -12.26 -9.70
CA MET A 129 8.61 -12.17 -8.31
C MET A 129 7.21 -11.55 -8.26
N ARG A 130 6.92 -10.54 -9.08
CA ARG A 130 5.57 -9.98 -9.21
C ARG A 130 4.56 -11.02 -9.68
N GLN A 131 4.89 -11.73 -10.76
CA GLN A 131 4.04 -12.78 -11.29
C GLN A 131 3.83 -13.89 -10.26
N SER A 132 4.86 -14.22 -9.47
CA SER A 132 4.73 -15.19 -8.38
C SER A 132 3.79 -14.67 -7.27
N LEU A 133 3.86 -13.38 -6.92
CA LEU A 133 2.94 -12.76 -5.95
C LEU A 133 1.50 -12.71 -6.47
N GLU A 134 1.31 -12.42 -7.76
CA GLU A 134 -0.01 -12.36 -8.41
C GLU A 134 -0.65 -13.75 -8.58
N THR A 135 0.16 -14.79 -8.75
CA THR A 135 -0.29 -16.19 -8.88
C THR A 135 -0.39 -16.91 -7.53
N THR A 136 0.10 -16.29 -6.44
CA THR A 136 -0.04 -16.85 -5.11
C THR A 136 -1.52 -16.83 -4.73
N PRO A 137 -2.13 -17.98 -4.38
CA PRO A 137 -3.53 -18.01 -3.99
C PRO A 137 -3.75 -17.12 -2.76
N ALA A 138 -4.85 -16.37 -2.76
CA ALA A 138 -5.20 -15.53 -1.62
C ALA A 138 -5.31 -16.39 -0.36
N VAL A 139 -4.62 -15.99 0.70
CA VAL A 139 -4.70 -16.67 1.99
C VAL A 139 -6.07 -16.37 2.59
N GLU A 140 -6.97 -17.33 2.51
CA GLU A 140 -8.26 -17.27 3.19
C GLU A 140 -8.03 -17.38 4.70
N VAL A 141 -7.87 -16.23 5.35
CA VAL A 141 -7.79 -16.17 6.81
C VAL A 141 -9.22 -16.05 7.33
N GLU A 142 -9.68 -17.06 8.05
CA GLU A 142 -10.92 -16.96 8.82
C GLU A 142 -10.74 -15.93 9.94
N LEU A 143 -11.10 -14.68 9.64
CA LEU A 143 -11.12 -13.61 10.61
C LEU A 143 -12.33 -13.81 11.53
N SER A 144 -12.04 -14.27 12.75
CA SER A 144 -12.99 -14.24 13.87
C SER A 144 -13.63 -12.85 13.99
N ASN A 145 -14.92 -12.80 14.36
CA ASN A 145 -15.69 -11.57 14.54
C ASN A 145 -14.96 -10.55 15.43
N ALA A 146 -14.25 -11.00 16.45
CA ALA A 146 -13.44 -10.15 17.31
C ALA A 146 -12.32 -9.42 16.55
N LYS A 147 -11.65 -10.11 15.62
CA LYS A 147 -10.58 -9.51 14.79
C LYS A 147 -11.16 -8.50 13.79
N ARG A 148 -12.33 -8.80 13.21
CA ARG A 148 -13.02 -7.87 12.30
C ARG A 148 -13.39 -6.57 13.01
N LEU A 149 -13.96 -6.69 14.22
CA LEU A 149 -14.30 -5.53 15.04
C LEU A 149 -13.04 -4.75 15.46
N ALA A 150 -11.97 -5.43 15.85
CA ALA A 150 -10.70 -4.78 16.19
C ALA A 150 -10.09 -4.05 14.99
N LEU A 151 -10.10 -4.65 13.80
CA LEU A 151 -9.60 -4.03 12.57
C LEU A 151 -10.44 -2.81 12.19
N TRP A 152 -11.77 -2.92 12.27
CA TRP A 152 -12.69 -1.81 12.03
C TRP A 152 -12.47 -0.66 13.02
N PHE A 153 -12.29 -0.96 14.31
CA PHE A 153 -12.01 0.07 15.31
C PHE A 153 -10.63 0.71 15.09
N ALA A 154 -9.62 -0.10 14.76
CA ALA A 154 -8.28 0.38 14.49
C ALA A 154 -8.23 1.29 13.25
N SER A 155 -8.91 0.92 12.16
CA SER A 155 -8.94 1.74 10.95
C SER A 155 -9.88 2.94 11.07
N GLY A 156 -11.05 2.77 11.71
CA GLY A 156 -12.10 3.78 11.76
C GLY A 156 -11.91 4.83 12.84
N MET A 157 -11.34 4.46 13.99
CA MET A 157 -11.18 5.39 15.13
C MET A 157 -9.71 5.65 15.45
N LEU A 158 -8.91 4.59 15.58
CA LEU A 158 -7.53 4.75 16.03
C LEU A 158 -6.67 5.48 15.00
N ALA A 159 -6.74 5.08 13.73
CA ALA A 159 -5.97 5.72 12.66
C ALA A 159 -6.22 7.24 12.53
N PRO A 160 -7.46 7.74 12.39
CA PRO A 160 -7.69 9.18 12.30
C PRO A 160 -7.31 9.93 13.57
N LEU A 161 -7.48 9.33 14.76
CA LEU A 161 -7.06 9.94 16.02
C LEU A 161 -5.53 10.07 16.10
N VAL A 162 -4.80 9.03 15.70
CA VAL A 162 -3.33 9.08 15.62
C VAL A 162 -2.87 10.14 14.61
N ILE A 163 -3.51 10.23 13.44
CA ILE A 163 -3.20 11.26 12.44
C ILE A 163 -3.48 12.66 13.01
N ALA A 164 -4.65 12.90 13.59
CA ALA A 164 -5.00 14.18 14.19
C ALA A 164 -4.05 14.57 15.33
N GLY A 165 -3.69 13.60 16.19
CA GLY A 165 -2.73 13.79 17.27
C GLY A 165 -1.31 14.09 16.75
N ALA A 166 -0.86 13.38 15.71
CA ALA A 166 0.43 13.64 15.08
C ALA A 166 0.47 15.03 14.42
N THR A 167 -0.57 15.42 13.71
CA THR A 167 -0.70 16.77 13.13
C THR A 167 -0.69 17.85 14.21
N ALA A 168 -1.47 17.68 15.28
CA ALA A 168 -1.50 18.60 16.41
C ALA A 168 -0.13 18.69 17.10
N PHE A 169 0.57 17.56 17.25
CA PHE A 169 1.92 17.51 17.81
C PHE A 169 2.93 18.26 16.93
N ILE A 170 2.90 18.05 15.60
CA ILE A 170 3.75 18.77 14.66
C ILE A 170 3.47 20.27 14.74
N MET A 171 2.20 20.68 14.70
CA MET A 171 1.79 22.09 14.83
C MET A 171 2.22 22.71 16.16
N TRP A 172 2.10 21.96 17.26
CA TRP A 172 2.55 22.43 18.57
C TRP A 172 4.06 22.59 18.60
N HIS A 173 4.81 21.63 18.04
CA HIS A 173 6.26 21.67 17.99
C HIS A 173 6.78 22.80 17.09
N THR A 174 6.20 23.00 15.90
CA THR A 174 6.61 24.08 15.00
C THR A 174 6.38 25.45 15.63
N ARG A 175 5.27 25.64 16.37
CA ARG A 175 5.04 26.87 17.14
C ARG A 175 6.14 27.16 18.16
N GLN A 176 6.64 26.15 18.87
CA GLN A 176 7.72 26.35 19.84
C GLN A 176 9.03 26.81 19.19
N VAL A 177 9.29 26.37 17.94
CA VAL A 177 10.53 26.71 17.23
C VAL A 177 10.50 28.13 16.66
N GLU A 178 9.33 28.65 16.28
CA GLU A 178 9.19 29.96 15.62
C GLU A 178 8.81 31.11 16.58
N CYS A 179 8.35 30.80 17.79
CA CYS A 179 8.02 31.79 18.83
C CYS A 179 9.24 32.40 19.55
N VAL A 180 10.37 32.58 18.86
CA VAL A 180 11.41 33.53 19.29
C VAL A 180 11.28 34.88 18.55
N GLY A 181 10.45 34.99 17.50
CA GLY A 181 10.34 36.26 16.75
C GLY A 181 9.03 36.60 16.02
N ALA A 182 8.10 35.67 15.78
CA ALA A 182 6.88 35.98 15.02
C ALA A 182 5.60 35.62 15.81
N MET A 183 4.87 36.65 16.24
CA MET A 183 3.60 36.55 16.96
C MET A 183 2.46 36.34 15.96
N TRP A 184 2.30 35.13 15.43
CA TRP A 184 1.07 34.76 14.73
C TRP A 184 -0.01 34.46 15.77
N THR A 185 -1.03 35.31 15.83
CA THR A 185 -2.13 35.19 16.78
C THR A 185 -3.00 33.99 16.39
N THR A 186 -3.41 33.18 17.38
CA THR A 186 -4.32 32.04 17.20
C THR A 186 -5.67 32.40 16.56
N GLN A 187 -6.00 33.69 16.48
CA GLN A 187 -7.16 34.21 15.77
C GLN A 187 -7.09 34.00 14.25
N ASP A 188 -5.91 34.14 13.63
CA ASP A 188 -5.81 34.09 12.16
C ASP A 188 -6.09 32.67 11.64
N ILE A 189 -5.54 31.66 12.32
CA ILE A 189 -5.80 30.25 12.02
C ILE A 189 -7.28 29.90 12.22
N ARG A 190 -7.94 30.46 13.24
CA ARG A 190 -9.37 30.20 13.47
C ARG A 190 -10.23 30.81 12.35
N ASN A 191 -9.87 32.00 11.87
CA ASN A 191 -10.63 32.68 10.84
C ASN A 191 -10.47 31.96 9.49
N GLU A 192 -9.26 31.55 9.09
CA GLU A 192 -9.07 30.77 7.87
C GLU A 192 -9.77 29.41 7.91
N LEU A 193 -9.75 28.74 9.08
CA LEU A 193 -10.38 27.43 9.21
C LEU A 193 -11.91 27.53 9.15
N LEU A 194 -12.49 28.63 9.66
CA LEU A 194 -13.92 28.93 9.52
C LEU A 194 -14.29 29.27 8.07
N ASP A 195 -13.47 30.05 7.38
CA ASP A 195 -13.70 30.41 5.98
C ASP A 195 -13.59 29.18 5.06
N ALA A 196 -12.62 28.30 5.31
CA ALA A 196 -12.50 27.02 4.61
C ALA A 196 -13.72 26.12 4.88
N PHE A 197 -14.19 26.06 6.14
CA PHE A 197 -15.40 25.29 6.49
C PHE A 197 -16.65 25.86 5.83
N GLN A 198 -16.84 27.19 5.81
CA GLN A 198 -17.96 27.81 5.12
C GLN A 198 -17.90 27.53 3.61
N SER A 199 -16.73 27.64 2.99
CA SER A 199 -16.56 27.37 1.57
C SER A 199 -16.91 25.92 1.21
N LEU A 200 -16.59 24.96 2.08
CA LEU A 200 -16.90 23.55 1.91
C LEU A 200 -18.38 23.23 2.19
N LEU A 201 -19.05 24.02 3.04
CA LEU A 201 -20.45 23.83 3.39
C LEU A 201 -21.40 24.45 2.33
N PHE A 202 -20.90 25.36 1.51
CA PHE A 202 -21.62 25.99 0.40
C PHE A 202 -21.33 25.37 -0.98
N MET A 203 -20.57 24.27 -1.02
CA MET A 203 -20.29 23.50 -2.23
C MET A 203 -21.08 22.19 -2.23
#